data_AF-A0A932X5R6-F1
#
_entry.id   AF-A0A932X5R6-F1
#
_cell.length_a   1.000
_cell.length_b   1.000
_cell.length_c   1.000
_cell.angle_alpha   90.00
_cell.angle_beta   90.00
_cell.angle_gamma   90.00
#
_symmetry.space_group_name_H-M   'P 1'
#
loop_
_entity.id
_entity.type
_entity.pdbx_description
1 polymer ?
#
loop_
_entity_poly.entity_id
_entity_poly.type
_entity_poly.pdbx_seq_one_letter_code
_entity_poly.pdbx_strand_id
1 'polypeptide(L)'
;MAETAIADTPESPLEPDPQRQEEARRYGRLQRRAYFLDLLVGGGAVGAWWLAGGARVVAEAAPGPASLAAVLAALALAGAYALATAPLDWYRGYLLPRRFKLSLQPLRG
;
A
#
# COMPACT_ATOMS: atom_id res chain seq x y z
N MET A 1 55.02 18.59 -10.16
CA MET A 1 54.46 18.86 -8.82
C MET A 1 53.30 19.83 -9.01
N ALA A 2 52.08 19.30 -9.12
CA ALA A 2 50.86 20.08 -9.18
C ALA A 2 49.89 19.42 -8.20
N GLU A 3 49.81 19.99 -7.01
CA GLU A 3 48.88 19.60 -5.96
C GLU A 3 47.53 20.22 -6.31
N THR A 4 46.71 19.49 -7.07
CA THR A 4 45.30 19.78 -7.24
C THR A 4 44.61 19.58 -5.90
N ALA A 5 44.48 20.67 -5.15
CA ALA A 5 43.59 20.78 -4.01
C ALA A 5 42.15 20.48 -4.48
N ILE A 6 41.75 19.22 -4.29
CA ILE A 6 40.33 18.87 -4.24
C ILE A 6 39.84 19.52 -2.96
N ALA A 7 39.18 20.67 -3.09
CA ALA A 7 38.36 21.22 -2.04
C ALA A 7 37.14 20.30 -1.86
N ASP A 8 37.39 19.19 -1.16
CA ASP A 8 36.36 18.37 -0.55
C ASP A 8 35.77 19.20 0.58
N THR A 9 34.64 19.85 0.30
CA THR A 9 33.88 20.52 1.34
C THR A 9 33.19 19.38 2.09
N PRO A 10 33.52 19.11 3.36
CA PRO A 10 32.89 18.00 4.06
C PRO A 10 31.46 18.45 4.35
N GLU A 11 30.52 18.04 3.51
CA GLU A 11 29.12 17.86 3.88
C GLU A 11 29.17 17.03 5.18
N SER A 12 29.06 17.67 6.35
CA SER A 12 29.28 17.02 7.64
C SER A 12 28.39 15.76 7.73
N PRO A 13 28.94 14.54 7.83
CA PRO A 13 28.16 13.30 7.74
C PRO A 13 27.14 13.08 8.87
N LEU A 14 27.03 14.02 9.82
CA LEU A 14 26.38 13.85 11.11
C LEU A 14 25.24 14.83 11.39
N GLU A 15 25.04 15.87 10.57
CA GLU A 15 23.88 16.76 10.73
C GLU A 15 22.75 16.35 9.78
N PRO A 16 21.62 15.85 10.33
CA PRO A 16 20.51 15.45 9.48
C PRO A 16 19.84 16.70 8.91
N ASP A 17 19.93 16.86 7.60
CA ASP A 17 19.33 17.93 6.80
C ASP A 17 17.88 18.22 7.27
N PRO A 18 17.61 19.41 7.83
CA PRO A 18 16.32 19.74 8.41
C PRO A 18 15.18 19.71 7.38
N GLN A 19 15.48 20.00 6.10
CA GLN A 19 14.48 19.93 5.04
C GLN A 19 14.07 18.47 4.78
N ARG A 20 15.03 17.56 4.70
CA ARG A 20 14.76 16.12 4.55
C ARG A 20 14.00 15.54 5.74
N GLN A 21 14.29 16.01 6.96
CA GLN A 21 13.54 15.59 8.14
C GLN A 21 12.07 16.03 8.08
N GLU A 22 11.79 17.26 7.63
CA GLU A 22 10.43 17.75 7.53
C GLU A 22 9.62 16.99 6.47
N GLU A 23 10.25 16.68 5.33
CA GLU A 23 9.67 15.85 4.28
C GLU A 23 9.37 14.43 4.78
N ALA A 24 10.30 13.80 5.51
CA ALA A 24 10.09 12.48 6.11
C ALA A 24 8.93 12.48 7.11
N ARG A 25 8.78 13.54 7.92
CA ARG A 25 7.64 13.70 8.84
C ARG A 25 6.31 13.85 8.07
N ARG A 26 6.30 14.62 6.98
CA ARG A 26 5.11 14.78 6.11
C ARG A 26 4.72 13.46 5.47
N TYR A 27 5.69 12.74 4.90
CA TYR A 27 5.49 11.40 4.34
C TYR A 27 4.94 10.43 5.39
N GLY A 28 5.57 10.35 6.56
CA GLY A 28 5.12 9.46 7.64
C GLY A 28 3.73 9.77 8.19
N ARG A 29 3.25 11.03 8.10
CA ARG A 29 1.86 11.37 8.42
C ARG A 29 0.88 10.91 7.35
N LEU A 30 1.20 11.12 6.08
CA LEU A 30 0.36 10.66 4.97
C LEU A 30 0.28 9.13 4.95
N GLN A 31 1.40 8.44 5.19
CA GLN A 31 1.45 6.98 5.22
C GLN A 31 0.57 6.40 6.33
N ARG A 32 0.62 6.97 7.55
CA ARG A 32 -0.23 6.55 8.66
C ARG A 32 -1.72 6.75 8.34
N ARG A 33 -2.09 7.90 7.77
CA ARG A 33 -3.49 8.16 7.37
C ARG A 33 -3.96 7.18 6.29
N ALA A 34 -3.13 6.93 5.28
CA ALA A 34 -3.43 5.96 4.24
C ALA A 34 -3.60 4.55 4.82
N TYR A 35 -2.76 4.14 5.77
CA TYR A 35 -2.90 2.86 6.48
C TYR A 35 -4.22 2.74 7.23
N PHE A 36 -4.63 3.77 7.98
CA PHE A 36 -5.92 3.72 8.69
C PHE A 36 -7.11 3.67 7.73
N LEU A 37 -7.06 4.40 6.61
CA LEU A 37 -8.09 4.33 5.58
C LEU A 37 -8.17 2.95 4.94
N ASP A 38 -7.01 2.36 4.63
CA ASP A 38 -6.89 1.00 4.10
C ASP A 38 -7.49 -0.03 5.06
N LEU A 39 -7.20 0.08 6.35
CA LEU A 39 -7.76 -0.79 7.37
C LEU A 39 -9.29 -0.64 7.51
N LEU A 40 -9.80 0.59 7.45
CA LEU A 40 -11.24 0.87 7.50
C LEU A 40 -11.97 0.34 6.27
N VAL A 41 -11.40 0.52 5.07
CA VAL A 41 -12.00 0.06 3.82
C VAL A 41 -11.94 -1.46 3.73
N GLY A 42 -10.79 -2.08 3.99
CA GLY A 42 -10.63 -3.53 3.98
C GLY A 42 -11.48 -4.20 5.06
N GLY A 43 -11.43 -3.70 6.29
CA GLY A 43 -12.28 -4.19 7.39
C GLY A 43 -13.77 -4.01 7.12
N GLY A 44 -14.15 -2.86 6.55
CA GLY A 44 -15.51 -2.57 6.13
C GLY A 44 -16.00 -3.52 5.02
N ALA A 45 -15.15 -3.83 4.04
CA ALA A 45 -15.47 -4.76 2.96
C ALA A 45 -15.70 -6.19 3.49
N VAL A 46 -14.82 -6.68 4.37
CA VAL A 46 -14.98 -7.99 5.03
C VAL A 46 -16.23 -8.00 5.91
N GLY A 47 -16.45 -6.94 6.69
CA GLY A 47 -17.65 -6.79 7.52
C GLY A 47 -18.93 -6.79 6.69
N ALA A 48 -18.97 -6.05 5.59
CA ALA A 48 -20.09 -6.04 4.66
C ALA A 48 -20.33 -7.43 4.04
N TRP A 49 -19.27 -8.14 3.64
CA TRP A 49 -19.37 -9.51 3.14
C TRP A 49 -20.01 -10.45 4.18
N TRP A 50 -19.60 -10.35 5.44
CA TRP A 50 -20.16 -11.14 6.53
C TRP A 50 -21.63 -10.82 6.80
N LEU A 51 -21.95 -9.53 6.93
CA LEU A 51 -23.31 -9.06 7.20
C LEU A 51 -24.29 -9.38 6.07
N ALA A 52 -23.83 -9.32 4.82
CA ALA A 52 -24.61 -9.71 3.64
C ALA A 52 -24.74 -11.23 3.48
N GLY A 53 -24.05 -12.04 4.30
CA GLY A 53 -24.05 -13.50 4.17
C GLY A 53 -23.38 -13.99 2.89
N GLY A 54 -22.36 -13.28 2.38
CA GLY A 54 -21.76 -13.53 1.07
C GLY A 54 -21.31 -14.99 0.85
N ALA A 55 -20.80 -15.66 1.89
CA ALA A 55 -20.45 -17.08 1.80
C ALA A 55 -21.66 -17.99 1.50
N ARG A 56 -22.85 -17.68 2.04
CA ARG A 56 -24.08 -18.43 1.75
C ARG A 56 -24.54 -18.17 0.33
N VAL A 57 -24.53 -16.91 -0.10
CA VAL A 57 -24.88 -16.53 -1.47
C VAL A 57 -24.02 -17.29 -2.49
N VAL A 58 -22.71 -17.37 -2.25
CA VAL A 58 -21.82 -18.13 -3.14
C VAL A 58 -22.07 -19.64 -3.03
N ALA A 59 -22.29 -20.17 -1.83
CA ALA A 59 -22.54 -21.59 -1.65
C ALA A 59 -23.85 -22.06 -2.32
N GLU A 60 -24.90 -21.24 -2.28
CA GLU A 60 -26.18 -21.51 -2.94
C GLU A 60 -26.09 -21.39 -4.47
N ALA A 61 -25.24 -20.49 -4.97
CA ALA A 61 -25.01 -20.31 -6.40
C ALA A 61 -24.00 -21.31 -7.00
N ALA A 62 -23.16 -21.95 -6.17
CA ALA A 62 -22.10 -22.84 -6.62
C ALA A 62 -22.64 -24.24 -6.99
N PRO A 63 -22.49 -24.69 -8.25
CA PRO A 63 -22.80 -26.07 -8.60
C PRO A 63 -21.68 -26.99 -8.12
N GLY A 64 -22.03 -28.03 -7.35
CA GLY A 64 -21.12 -29.13 -7.02
C GLY A 64 -20.83 -29.29 -5.52
N PRO A 65 -19.68 -29.92 -5.16
CA PRO A 65 -19.38 -30.27 -3.78
C PRO A 65 -19.07 -29.05 -2.92
N ALA A 66 -19.28 -29.17 -1.60
CA ALA A 66 -19.04 -28.10 -0.64
C ALA A 66 -17.61 -27.53 -0.66
N SER A 67 -16.62 -28.35 -1.03
CA SER A 67 -15.23 -27.91 -1.19
C SER A 67 -15.06 -26.88 -2.31
N LEU A 68 -15.75 -27.06 -3.44
CA LEU A 68 -15.74 -26.11 -4.55
C LEU A 68 -16.43 -24.79 -4.15
N ALA A 69 -17.58 -24.88 -3.47
CA ALA A 69 -18.28 -23.71 -2.93
C ALA A 69 -17.39 -22.89 -1.98
N ALA A 70 -16.62 -23.56 -1.11
CA ALA A 70 -15.68 -22.89 -0.21
C ALA A 70 -14.57 -22.15 -0.96
N VAL A 71 -13.98 -22.78 -2.00
CA VAL A 71 -12.97 -22.14 -2.85
C VAL A 71 -13.55 -20.92 -3.57
N LEU A 72 -14.74 -21.04 -4.14
CA LEU A 72 -15.41 -19.93 -4.82
C LEU A 72 -15.74 -18.78 -3.85
N ALA A 73 -16.19 -19.10 -2.64
CA ALA A 73 -16.46 -18.08 -1.63
C ALA A 73 -15.18 -17.35 -1.19
N ALA A 74 -14.06 -18.08 -1.05
CA ALA A 74 -12.78 -17.49 -0.74
C ALA A 74 -12.28 -16.58 -1.87
N LEU A 75 -12.40 -17.00 -3.12
CA LEU A 75 -12.04 -16.20 -4.29
C LEU A 75 -12.93 -14.96 -4.44
N ALA A 76 -14.24 -15.09 -4.20
CA ALA A 76 -15.17 -13.97 -4.26
C ALA A 76 -14.87 -12.93 -3.18
N LEU A 77 -14.59 -13.37 -1.95
CA LEU A 77 -14.16 -12.49 -0.87
C LEU A 77 -12.82 -11.82 -1.19
N ALA A 78 -11.83 -12.59 -1.65
CA ALA A 78 -10.52 -12.05 -2.01
C ALA A 78 -10.62 -11.03 -3.14
N GLY A 79 -11.44 -11.30 -4.16
CA GLY A 79 -11.70 -10.40 -5.27
C GLY A 79 -12.40 -9.11 -4.82
N ALA A 80 -13.45 -9.23 -4.01
CA ALA A 80 -14.17 -8.07 -3.46
C ALA A 80 -13.26 -7.20 -2.57
N TYR A 81 -12.46 -7.85 -1.71
CA TYR A 81 -11.47 -7.17 -0.87
C TYR A 81 -10.43 -6.43 -1.73
N ALA A 82 -9.82 -7.13 -2.69
CA ALA A 82 -8.83 -6.53 -3.58
C ALA A 82 -9.40 -5.35 -4.37
N LEU A 83 -10.65 -5.44 -4.83
CA LEU A 83 -11.30 -4.36 -5.55
C LEU A 83 -11.57 -3.14 -4.64
N ALA A 84 -11.89 -3.38 -3.37
CA ALA A 84 -12.10 -2.33 -2.38
C ALA A 84 -10.79 -1.62 -1.99
N THR A 85 -9.69 -2.37 -1.81
CA THR A 85 -8.40 -1.81 -1.39
C THR A 85 -7.54 -1.31 -2.56
N ALA A 86 -7.78 -1.77 -3.79
CA ALA A 86 -6.97 -1.45 -4.98
C ALA A 86 -6.67 0.05 -5.17
N PRO A 87 -7.65 0.99 -5.02
CA PRO A 87 -7.35 2.42 -5.15
C PRO A 87 -6.36 2.93 -4.09
N LEU A 88 -6.46 2.42 -2.85
CA LEU A 88 -5.59 2.78 -1.73
C LEU A 88 -4.21 2.15 -1.88
N ASP A 89 -4.16 0.89 -2.32
CA ASP A 89 -2.91 0.18 -2.61
C ASP A 89 -2.13 0.89 -3.72
N TRP A 90 -2.80 1.32 -4.80
CA TRP A 90 -2.18 2.11 -5.86
C TRP A 90 -1.66 3.47 -5.34
N TYR A 91 -2.48 4.17 -4.55
CA TYR A 91 -2.09 5.46 -3.99
C TYR A 91 -0.84 5.35 -3.11
N ARG A 92 -0.84 4.38 -2.20
CA ARG A 92 0.22 4.19 -1.20
C ARG A 92 1.47 3.53 -1.77
N GLY A 93 1.31 2.58 -2.68
CA GLY A 93 2.42 1.83 -3.29
C GLY A 93 3.13 2.59 -4.41
N TYR A 94 2.39 3.41 -5.17
CA TYR A 94 2.95 4.06 -6.37
C TYR A 94 2.93 5.58 -6.31
N LEU A 95 1.77 6.19 -6.04
CA LEU A 95 1.60 7.64 -6.15
C LEU A 95 2.35 8.40 -5.05
N LEU A 96 2.29 7.91 -3.81
CA LEU A 96 2.87 8.56 -2.66
C LEU A 96 4.41 8.53 -2.67
N PRO A 97 5.09 7.39 -2.90
CA PRO A 97 6.55 7.36 -2.95
C PRO A 97 7.12 8.20 -4.09
N ARG A 98 6.40 8.25 -5.23
CA ARG A 98 6.79 9.06 -6.39
C ARG A 98 6.71 10.56 -6.11
N ARG A 99 5.70 11.02 -5.34
CA ARG A 99 5.55 12.42 -4.94
C ARG A 99 6.72 12.92 -4.09
N PHE A 100 7.25 12.07 -3.21
CA PHE A 100 8.36 12.40 -2.32
C PHE A 100 9.73 12.02 -2.89
N LYS A 101 9.80 11.63 -4.17
CA LYS A 101 11.04 11.16 -4.83
C LYS A 101 11.75 10.03 -4.06
N LEU A 102 11.00 9.26 -3.27
CA LEU A 102 11.53 8.17 -2.43
C LEU A 102 11.64 6.84 -3.20
N SER A 103 11.06 6.74 -4.39
CA SER A 103 11.18 5.58 -5.25
C SER A 103 12.03 5.88 -6.48
N LEU A 104 13.09 5.10 -6.66
CA LEU A 104 13.87 5.00 -7.90
C LEU A 104 13.33 3.90 -8.82
N GLN A 105 12.26 3.20 -8.42
CA GLN A 105 11.77 2.02 -9.11
C GLN A 105 10.90 2.44 -10.32
N PRO A 106 11.30 2.09 -11.56
CA PRO A 106 10.50 2.39 -12.74
C PRO A 106 9.19 1.59 -12.75
N LEU A 107 8.17 2.12 -13.42
CA LEU A 107 6.81 1.54 -13.51
C LEU A 107 6.76 0.15 -14.18
N ARG A 108 7.87 -0.29 -14.76
CA ARG A 108 8.10 -1.61 -15.35
C ARG A 108 9.45 -2.10 -14.83
N GLY A 109 9.47 -3.34 -14.34
CA GLY A 109 10.71 -4.13 -14.31
C GLY A 109 11.16 -4.44 -15.74
#